data_AF-A0A4R5W800-F1
#
_entry.id   AF-A0A4R5W800-F1
#
_cell.length_a   1.000
_cell.length_b   1.000
_cell.length_c   1.000
_cell.angle_alpha   90.00
_cell.angle_beta   90.00
_cell.angle_gamma   90.00
#
_symmetry.space_group_name_H-M   'P 1'
#
loop_
_entity.id
_entity.type
_entity.pdbx_description
1 polymer ?
#
loop_
_entity_poly.entity_id
_entity_poly.type
_entity_poly.pdbx_seq_one_letter_code
_entity_poly.pdbx_strand_id
1 'polypeptide(L)'
;MTDVKDDVPTLAWEPKRGYPAIAVGTLVIFGGRPAAGKSTSARWVCAELTKGTLPGAWYGTPVGVAWIGTEESEVYMMKPGLRAAGADLDKVVIPEVQFGPDGDAVSILHHLDMDALAEEFRRAGIRVVVLDPLMSAVGSRTDVNRSNEVRSRLEPWVKLAEAIDGFVIGIAHLKKSFTGDVVAALNGSSAFGEVARSIFGFAKDDEAGDGTRLMSHAKSSFGPEDISYTYTLEPVEVTTDSGKTAIMSRFVLGEETDRTVSDALRDAAAGAPAAKAEDKPLTEKAAMLVDILTGSNGELLELTAAAATEKMAEANYSSDQTRRAREELAKRCRIGKPYRKGDKSTGPYYWKLLPFIAPDGNPDGPKTVEGLPSCHSASEQQVSTANQTLDGKDGKVGNSLGDQVANHPQLTVVDGDRRPCREWLDQYLDGLREAGYTTVKASVVLDAGEAAGYRRGAVSTAATKHAGITVIDRSGTDAIWSIIPGEQAGYVSATAWVTGYLDAVPADAEFLDKDDFKAAAAAAGHDWAVARNALHSTGRIESVPPPSGSLSRRDRIWRIVRPDEESA
;
A
#
# COMPACT_ATOMS: atom_id res chain seq x y z
N MET A 1 18.40 16.15 -31.79
CA MET A 1 19.06 14.84 -31.89
C MET A 1 20.30 14.90 -32.77
N THR A 2 20.27 15.57 -33.93
CA THR A 2 21.46 15.74 -34.80
C THR A 2 22.63 16.47 -34.14
N ASP A 3 22.38 17.32 -33.14
CA ASP A 3 23.43 18.06 -32.42
C ASP A 3 23.90 17.38 -31.12
N VAL A 4 23.29 16.25 -30.75
CA VAL A 4 23.69 15.46 -29.58
C VAL A 4 24.70 14.43 -30.06
N LYS A 5 25.93 14.48 -29.53
CA LYS A 5 26.91 13.41 -29.76
C LYS A 5 26.45 12.16 -29.03
N ASP A 6 26.31 11.06 -29.75
CA ASP A 6 26.10 9.75 -29.16
C ASP A 6 27.42 9.22 -28.58
N ASP A 7 27.30 8.37 -27.56
CA ASP A 7 28.41 7.63 -26.97
C ASP A 7 27.88 6.29 -26.42
N VAL A 8 28.78 5.35 -26.16
CA VAL A 8 28.43 4.10 -25.50
C VAL A 8 28.08 4.34 -24.03
N PRO A 9 27.08 3.64 -23.47
CA PRO A 9 26.77 3.77 -22.05
C PRO A 9 27.96 3.39 -21.17
N THR A 10 28.38 4.29 -20.28
CA THR A 10 29.38 3.98 -19.26
C THR A 10 28.77 3.10 -18.18
N LEU A 11 29.29 1.88 -18.01
CA LEU A 11 28.78 0.89 -17.06
C LEU A 11 29.50 1.01 -15.71
N ALA A 12 28.77 1.40 -14.67
CA ALA A 12 29.26 1.39 -13.30
C ALA A 12 29.52 -0.02 -12.78
N TRP A 13 28.72 -1.00 -13.21
CA TRP A 13 28.93 -2.41 -12.91
C TRP A 13 28.56 -3.29 -14.10
N GLU A 14 29.49 -4.18 -14.47
CA GLU A 14 29.31 -5.24 -15.47
C GLU A 14 29.75 -6.58 -14.85
N PRO A 15 28.83 -7.37 -14.25
CA PRO A 15 29.18 -8.60 -13.54
C PRO A 15 29.79 -9.66 -14.45
N LYS A 16 29.37 -9.71 -15.72
CA LYS A 16 30.01 -10.52 -16.77
C LYS A 16 29.95 -9.77 -18.09
N ARG A 17 30.95 -10.01 -18.93
CA ARG A 17 31.08 -9.36 -20.24
C ARG A 17 29.79 -9.53 -21.06
N GLY A 18 29.20 -8.42 -21.48
CA GLY A 18 27.95 -8.36 -22.25
C GLY A 18 26.67 -8.30 -21.41
N TYR A 19 26.77 -8.24 -20.08
CA TYR A 19 25.62 -8.16 -19.18
C TYR A 19 25.72 -6.91 -18.30
N PRO A 20 25.30 -5.75 -18.82
CA PRO A 20 25.31 -4.51 -18.07
C PRO A 20 24.33 -4.59 -16.89
N ALA A 21 24.85 -4.36 -15.68
CA ALA A 21 24.07 -4.36 -14.45
C ALA A 21 23.67 -2.94 -14.05
N ILE A 22 24.64 -2.03 -13.96
CA ILE A 22 24.41 -0.65 -13.50
C ILE A 22 25.11 0.29 -14.47
N ALA A 23 24.39 1.28 -14.98
CA ALA A 23 24.94 2.35 -15.81
C ALA A 23 25.11 3.65 -15.00
N VAL A 24 26.09 4.46 -15.38
CA VAL A 24 26.23 5.84 -14.90
C VAL A 24 24.99 6.67 -15.30
N GLY A 25 24.62 7.63 -14.47
CA GLY A 25 23.44 8.48 -14.65
C GLY A 25 22.12 7.82 -14.25
N THR A 26 22.13 6.74 -13.47
CA THR A 26 20.92 5.97 -13.19
C THR A 26 20.58 5.82 -11.71
N LEU A 27 19.29 5.60 -11.45
CA LEU A 27 18.77 5.05 -10.21
C LEU A 27 18.67 3.53 -10.34
N VAL A 28 19.35 2.81 -9.45
CA VAL A 28 19.20 1.37 -9.23
C VAL A 28 18.44 1.12 -7.93
N ILE A 29 17.54 0.13 -7.92
CA ILE A 29 16.79 -0.24 -6.71
C ILE A 29 17.22 -1.61 -6.22
N PHE A 30 17.56 -1.69 -4.94
CA PHE A 30 17.75 -2.95 -4.23
C PHE A 30 16.47 -3.27 -3.47
N GLY A 31 15.70 -4.23 -3.98
CA GLY A 31 14.36 -4.60 -3.53
C GLY A 31 14.33 -5.95 -2.85
N GLY A 32 13.64 -6.06 -1.71
CA GLY A 32 13.53 -7.34 -1.01
C GLY A 32 12.74 -7.25 0.29
N ARG A 33 12.30 -8.40 0.81
CA ARG A 33 11.65 -8.48 2.13
C ARG A 33 12.59 -7.97 3.25
N PRO A 34 12.07 -7.61 4.44
CA PRO A 34 12.91 -7.32 5.60
C PRO A 34 13.92 -8.44 5.87
N ALA A 35 15.11 -8.08 6.36
CA ALA A 35 16.20 -9.01 6.64
C ALA A 35 16.71 -9.85 5.44
N ALA A 36 16.42 -9.44 4.20
CA ALA A 36 16.99 -10.09 3.01
C ALA A 36 18.51 -9.81 2.87
N GLY A 37 19.02 -8.67 3.30
CA GLY A 37 20.44 -8.29 3.18
C GLY A 37 20.74 -7.15 2.20
N LYS A 38 19.72 -6.35 1.83
CA LYS A 38 19.82 -5.23 0.88
C LYS A 38 20.84 -4.17 1.29
N SER A 39 20.77 -3.69 2.53
CA SER A 39 21.73 -2.71 3.04
C SER A 39 23.13 -3.30 3.15
N THR A 40 23.25 -4.59 3.47
CA THR A 40 24.52 -5.31 3.50
C THR A 40 25.12 -5.48 2.10
N SER A 41 24.32 -5.75 1.07
CA SER A 41 24.79 -5.81 -0.31
C SER A 41 25.16 -4.43 -0.86
N ALA A 42 24.40 -3.38 -0.52
CA ALA A 42 24.78 -2.00 -0.85
C ALA A 42 26.12 -1.61 -0.22
N ARG A 43 26.39 -2.00 1.04
CA ARG A 43 27.71 -1.83 1.68
C ARG A 43 28.83 -2.54 0.95
N TRP A 44 28.57 -3.75 0.45
CA TRP A 44 29.54 -4.48 -0.38
C TRP A 44 29.84 -3.71 -1.67
N VAL A 45 28.83 -3.27 -2.41
CA VAL A 45 29.04 -2.45 -3.62
C VAL A 45 29.86 -1.19 -3.30
N CYS A 46 29.54 -0.49 -2.21
CA CYS A 46 30.29 0.68 -1.76
C CYS A 46 31.74 0.32 -1.38
N ALA A 47 31.97 -0.81 -0.74
CA ALA A 47 33.31 -1.27 -0.40
C ALA A 47 34.15 -1.57 -1.65
N GLU A 48 33.57 -2.22 -2.65
CA GLU A 48 34.25 -2.50 -3.92
C GLU A 48 34.60 -1.19 -4.67
N LEU A 49 33.69 -0.21 -4.67
CA LEU A 49 33.91 1.08 -5.33
C LEU A 49 34.95 1.96 -4.63
N THR A 50 34.90 2.02 -3.30
CA THR A 50 35.89 2.77 -2.50
C THR A 50 37.28 2.16 -2.58
N LYS A 51 37.40 0.91 -3.05
CA LYS A 51 38.66 0.22 -3.36
C LYS A 51 39.01 0.18 -4.85
N GLY A 52 38.08 0.57 -5.73
CA GLY A 52 38.25 0.46 -7.18
C GLY A 52 38.29 -1.00 -7.66
N THR A 53 37.67 -1.94 -6.95
CA THR A 53 37.69 -3.38 -7.29
C THR A 53 36.42 -3.86 -7.98
N LEU A 54 35.36 -3.04 -8.03
CA LEU A 54 34.13 -3.37 -8.76
C LEU A 54 34.38 -3.37 -10.29
N PRO A 55 34.08 -4.45 -11.01
CA PRO A 55 34.21 -4.49 -12.47
C PRO A 55 33.29 -3.47 -13.15
N GLY A 56 33.86 -2.50 -13.87
CA GLY A 56 33.12 -1.43 -14.51
C GLY A 56 33.98 -0.18 -14.72
N ALA A 57 33.33 0.98 -14.85
CA ALA A 57 33.93 2.26 -15.20
C ALA A 57 35.04 2.73 -14.26
N TRP A 58 35.00 2.29 -13.00
CA TRP A 58 35.96 2.69 -11.96
C TRP A 58 36.85 1.55 -11.50
N TYR A 59 36.95 0.46 -12.28
CA TYR A 59 37.90 -0.60 -11.98
C TYR A 59 39.35 -0.05 -12.00
N GLY A 60 40.10 -0.31 -10.93
CA GLY A 60 41.42 0.25 -10.67
C GLY A 60 41.44 1.70 -10.18
N THR A 61 40.28 2.38 -10.10
CA THR A 61 40.18 3.80 -9.73
C THR A 61 39.18 4.01 -8.59
N PRO A 62 39.62 4.03 -7.31
CA PRO A 62 38.74 4.27 -6.16
C PRO A 62 37.90 5.55 -6.25
N VAL A 63 36.60 5.45 -5.95
CA VAL A 63 35.66 6.59 -5.92
C VAL A 63 34.98 6.76 -4.56
N GLY A 64 34.49 7.98 -4.29
CA GLY A 64 33.78 8.30 -3.06
C GLY A 64 32.31 7.86 -3.06
N VAL A 65 31.76 7.64 -1.87
CA VAL A 65 30.37 7.23 -1.64
C VAL A 65 29.72 8.15 -0.62
N ALA A 66 28.51 8.63 -0.92
CA ALA A 66 27.62 9.26 0.05
C ALA A 66 26.58 8.25 0.54
N TRP A 67 26.38 8.13 1.84
CA TRP A 67 25.31 7.31 2.40
C TRP A 67 24.31 8.20 3.16
N ILE A 68 23.06 8.22 2.70
CA ILE A 68 21.95 8.93 3.36
C ILE A 68 21.04 7.87 3.98
N GLY A 69 21.19 7.66 5.29
CA GLY A 69 20.41 6.68 6.03
C GLY A 69 19.63 7.30 7.18
N THR A 70 18.36 6.93 7.34
CA THR A 70 17.51 7.46 8.44
C THR A 70 17.04 6.39 9.41
N GLU A 71 17.18 5.11 9.08
CA GLU A 71 16.68 4.00 9.89
C GLU A 71 17.73 3.42 10.84
N GLU A 72 19.02 3.60 10.55
CA GLU A 72 20.10 2.97 11.28
C GLU A 72 21.05 4.00 11.90
N SER A 73 21.62 3.66 13.06
CA SER A 73 22.63 4.50 13.70
C SER A 73 23.93 4.48 12.90
N GLU A 74 24.41 5.66 12.53
CA GLU A 74 25.70 5.85 11.86
C GLU A 74 26.85 5.22 12.65
N VAL A 75 26.88 5.48 13.95
CA VAL A 75 27.94 5.06 14.88
C VAL A 75 27.88 3.56 15.16
N TYR A 76 26.69 3.02 15.41
CA TYR A 76 26.54 1.66 15.93
C TYR A 76 26.29 0.59 14.86
N MET A 77 25.78 0.98 13.69
CA MET A 77 25.37 0.05 12.63
C MET A 77 26.07 0.33 11.30
N MET A 78 26.03 1.57 10.82
CA MET A 78 26.46 1.88 9.46
C MET A 78 27.98 1.85 9.33
N LYS A 79 28.72 2.59 10.17
CA LYS A 79 30.18 2.60 10.16
C LYS A 79 30.80 1.23 10.44
N PRO A 80 30.36 0.47 11.47
CA PRO A 80 30.82 -0.91 11.68
C PRO A 80 30.44 -1.84 10.52
N GLY A 81 29.26 -1.70 9.93
CA GLY A 81 28.82 -2.50 8.77
C GLY A 81 29.64 -2.21 7.50
N LEU A 82 29.97 -0.95 7.22
CA LEU A 82 30.88 -0.57 6.13
C LEU A 82 32.29 -1.12 6.36
N ARG A 83 32.77 -1.07 7.61
CA ARG A 83 34.04 -1.69 8.00
C ARG A 83 34.01 -3.21 7.80
N ALA A 84 32.90 -3.87 8.14
CA ALA A 84 32.68 -5.30 7.93
C ALA A 84 32.73 -5.70 6.44
N ALA A 85 32.15 -4.86 5.57
CA ALA A 85 32.25 -4.99 4.12
C ALA A 85 33.65 -4.69 3.59
N GLY A 86 34.50 -4.06 4.41
CA GLY A 86 35.86 -3.66 4.04
C GLY A 86 35.90 -2.38 3.22
N ALA A 87 34.94 -1.46 3.38
CA ALA A 87 34.98 -0.17 2.71
C ALA A 87 36.18 0.68 3.20
N ASP A 88 36.76 1.46 2.30
CA ASP A 88 37.67 2.53 2.68
C ASP A 88 36.82 3.69 3.25
N LEU A 89 36.82 3.80 4.58
CA LEU A 89 35.98 4.76 5.30
C LEU A 89 36.37 6.21 5.05
N ASP A 90 37.60 6.50 4.60
CA ASP A 90 38.03 7.86 4.26
C ASP A 90 37.37 8.34 2.94
N LYS A 91 36.77 7.42 2.19
CA LYS A 91 36.01 7.68 0.96
C LYS A 91 34.50 7.57 1.16
N VAL A 92 34.03 7.34 2.39
CA VAL A 92 32.61 7.31 2.71
C VAL A 92 32.22 8.56 3.48
N VAL A 93 31.23 9.28 2.96
CA VAL A 93 30.63 10.46 3.58
C VAL A 93 29.20 10.14 3.98
N ILE A 94 28.80 10.59 5.16
CA ILE A 94 27.40 10.60 5.60
C ILE A 94 26.97 12.07 5.60
N PRO A 95 26.20 12.53 4.61
CA PRO A 95 25.83 13.93 4.50
C PRO A 95 24.92 14.37 5.66
N GLU A 96 25.27 15.46 6.33
CA GLU A 96 24.43 16.12 7.33
C GLU A 96 23.74 17.34 6.72
N VAL A 97 22.50 17.60 7.13
CA VAL A 97 21.79 18.85 6.76
C VAL A 97 21.86 19.82 7.93
N GLN A 98 22.45 20.99 7.70
CA GLN A 98 22.39 22.10 8.64
C GLN A 98 21.17 22.98 8.33
N PHE A 99 20.25 23.09 9.28
CA PHE A 99 19.12 24.00 9.18
C PHE A 99 19.52 25.40 9.69
N GLY A 100 18.93 26.43 9.09
CA GLY A 100 19.00 27.79 9.62
C GLY A 100 18.30 27.93 10.99
N PRO A 101 18.45 29.08 11.67
CA PRO A 101 18.06 29.25 13.08
C PRO A 101 16.57 29.02 13.43
N ASP A 102 15.65 28.98 12.45
CA ASP A 102 14.19 28.96 12.68
C ASP A 102 13.44 27.71 12.14
N GLY A 103 14.10 26.58 11.88
CA GLY A 103 13.47 25.42 11.22
C GLY A 103 13.20 24.21 12.13
N ASP A 104 11.93 23.85 12.33
CA ASP A 104 11.51 22.52 12.80
C ASP A 104 11.95 21.40 11.81
N ALA A 105 12.27 20.23 12.35
CA ALA A 105 12.77 19.07 11.60
C ALA A 105 11.80 18.63 10.48
N VAL A 106 12.13 18.97 9.23
CA VAL A 106 11.52 18.39 8.02
C VAL A 106 12.53 17.44 7.37
N SER A 107 12.03 16.30 6.86
CA SER A 107 12.81 15.35 6.07
C SER A 107 13.76 16.06 5.12
N ILE A 108 15.04 15.65 5.15
CA ILE A 108 16.22 16.08 4.38
C ILE A 108 15.90 16.41 2.89
N LEU A 109 14.78 15.92 2.35
CA LEU A 109 14.60 15.61 0.94
C LEU A 109 13.58 16.52 0.24
N HIS A 110 12.96 17.47 0.95
CA HIS A 110 11.99 18.41 0.37
C HIS A 110 12.59 19.75 -0.10
N HIS A 111 13.83 20.09 0.31
CA HIS A 111 14.45 21.41 0.06
C HIS A 111 15.95 21.36 -0.28
N LEU A 112 16.52 20.19 -0.60
CA LEU A 112 17.92 20.13 -1.03
C LEU A 112 18.08 20.87 -2.36
N ASP A 113 18.97 21.84 -2.37
CA ASP A 113 19.54 22.38 -3.60
C ASP A 113 20.39 21.26 -4.22
N MET A 114 19.77 20.51 -5.13
CA MET A 114 20.40 19.34 -5.77
C MET A 114 21.59 19.74 -6.63
N ASP A 115 21.63 20.96 -7.15
CA ASP A 115 22.74 21.46 -7.94
C ASP A 115 23.94 21.77 -7.03
N ALA A 116 23.69 22.41 -5.87
CA ALA A 116 24.71 22.62 -4.85
C ALA A 116 25.26 21.28 -4.31
N LEU A 117 24.37 20.32 -4.03
CA LEU A 117 24.77 18.97 -3.59
C LEU A 117 25.61 18.25 -4.66
N ALA A 118 25.22 18.34 -5.93
CA ALA A 118 25.99 17.75 -7.03
C ALA A 118 27.38 18.36 -7.15
N GLU A 119 27.51 19.68 -6.98
CA GLU A 119 28.80 20.38 -6.98
C GLU A 119 29.69 19.92 -5.82
N GLU A 120 29.13 19.82 -4.62
CA GLU A 120 29.86 19.32 -3.45
C GLU A 120 30.33 17.88 -3.63
N PHE A 121 29.43 17.00 -4.10
CA PHE A 121 29.75 15.60 -4.36
C PHE A 121 30.82 15.45 -5.45
N ARG A 122 30.76 16.25 -6.52
CA ARG A 122 31.81 16.26 -7.55
C ARG A 122 33.16 16.67 -6.97
N ARG A 123 33.22 17.72 -6.15
CA ARG A 123 34.46 18.18 -5.50
C ARG A 123 35.02 17.14 -4.53
N ALA A 124 34.15 16.43 -3.81
CA ALA A 124 34.54 15.35 -2.91
C ALA A 124 34.89 14.04 -3.63
N GLY A 125 34.76 13.97 -4.97
CA GLY A 125 35.01 12.76 -5.73
C GLY A 125 33.97 11.65 -5.50
N ILE A 126 32.77 12.02 -5.04
CA ILE A 126 31.66 11.10 -4.81
C ILE A 126 31.04 10.73 -6.15
N ARG A 127 30.82 9.42 -6.35
CA ARG A 127 30.19 8.84 -7.55
C ARG A 127 28.99 7.96 -7.23
N VAL A 128 28.76 7.64 -5.96
CA VAL A 128 27.62 6.83 -5.56
C VAL A 128 26.90 7.46 -4.38
N VAL A 129 25.57 7.45 -4.44
CA VAL A 129 24.71 7.87 -3.35
C VAL A 129 23.79 6.73 -2.95
N VAL A 130 23.77 6.36 -1.67
CA VAL A 130 22.88 5.33 -1.13
C VAL A 130 21.74 5.99 -0.36
N LEU A 131 20.51 5.61 -0.67
CA LEU A 131 19.29 6.02 0.04
C LEU A 131 18.74 4.82 0.80
N ASP A 132 18.89 4.82 2.13
CA ASP A 132 18.48 3.72 2.99
C ASP A 132 17.57 4.19 4.16
N PRO A 133 16.23 4.14 3.98
CA PRO A 133 15.48 3.62 2.85
C PRO A 133 15.27 4.66 1.74
N LEU A 134 15.01 4.18 0.52
CA LEU A 134 14.56 5.02 -0.62
C LEU A 134 13.30 5.82 -0.28
N MET A 135 12.44 5.27 0.58
CA MET A 135 11.18 5.91 0.98
C MET A 135 11.38 7.24 1.70
N SER A 136 12.51 7.44 2.38
CA SER A 136 12.82 8.73 3.01
C SER A 136 12.87 9.83 1.96
N ALA A 137 13.41 9.54 0.76
CA ALA A 137 13.52 10.50 -0.35
C ALA A 137 12.18 10.87 -0.99
N VAL A 138 11.16 10.03 -0.82
CA VAL A 138 9.80 10.29 -1.31
C VAL A 138 9.02 11.20 -0.34
N GLY A 139 9.36 11.16 0.96
CA GLY A 139 8.75 11.99 1.99
C GLY A 139 7.45 11.43 2.57
N SER A 140 7.22 11.63 3.87
CA SER A 140 6.10 11.05 4.63
C SER A 140 4.72 11.60 4.27
N ARG A 141 4.64 12.74 3.58
CA ARG A 141 3.39 13.39 3.14
C ARG A 141 2.99 13.05 1.70
N THR A 142 3.82 12.30 0.97
CA THR A 142 3.57 11.95 -0.43
C THR A 142 2.68 10.71 -0.51
N ASP A 143 1.64 10.72 -1.35
CA ASP A 143 0.83 9.51 -1.58
C ASP A 143 1.63 8.56 -2.47
N VAL A 144 2.22 7.53 -1.85
CA VAL A 144 3.04 6.52 -2.51
C VAL A 144 2.25 5.72 -3.55
N ASN A 145 0.91 5.80 -3.59
CA ASN A 145 0.10 5.16 -4.63
C ASN A 145 -0.08 6.03 -5.88
N ARG A 146 0.33 7.31 -5.85
CA ARG A 146 0.26 8.22 -6.99
C ARG A 146 1.58 8.23 -7.75
N SER A 147 1.65 7.52 -8.88
CA SER A 147 2.87 7.38 -9.68
C SER A 147 3.54 8.70 -10.06
N ASN A 148 2.76 9.72 -10.38
CA ASN A 148 3.28 11.04 -10.75
C ASN A 148 4.00 11.75 -9.58
N GLU A 149 3.49 11.62 -8.34
CA GLU A 149 4.12 12.23 -7.17
C GLU A 149 5.39 11.47 -6.76
N VAL A 150 5.37 10.14 -6.81
CA VAL A 150 6.58 9.34 -6.55
C VAL A 150 7.66 9.66 -7.57
N ARG A 151 7.30 9.78 -8.85
CA ARG A 151 8.23 10.10 -9.93
C ARG A 151 8.88 11.48 -9.74
N SER A 152 8.10 12.51 -9.44
CA SER A 152 8.65 13.86 -9.23
C SER A 152 9.62 13.94 -8.05
N ARG A 153 9.51 13.02 -7.07
CA ARG A 153 10.45 12.89 -5.95
C ARG A 153 11.73 12.12 -6.30
N LEU A 154 11.66 11.18 -7.25
CA LEU A 154 12.80 10.35 -7.66
C LEU A 154 13.63 10.96 -8.79
N GLU A 155 13.01 11.73 -9.69
CA GLU A 155 13.71 12.39 -10.82
C GLU A 155 14.91 13.26 -10.41
N PRO A 156 14.87 14.04 -9.31
CA PRO A 156 16.04 14.78 -8.86
C PRO A 156 17.25 13.90 -8.54
N TRP A 157 17.05 12.67 -8.05
CA TRP A 157 18.13 11.72 -7.77
C TRP A 157 18.76 11.17 -9.05
N VAL A 158 17.95 10.97 -10.09
CA VAL A 158 18.48 10.59 -11.41
C VAL A 158 19.35 11.71 -11.98
N LYS A 159 18.88 12.96 -11.89
CA LYS A 159 19.68 14.12 -12.31
C LYS A 159 20.96 14.29 -11.50
N LEU A 160 20.92 14.02 -10.18
CA LEU A 160 22.12 14.00 -9.35
C LEU A 160 23.10 12.93 -9.81
N ALA A 161 22.62 11.71 -10.10
CA ALA A 161 23.44 10.62 -10.63
C ALA A 161 24.15 11.04 -11.93
N GLU A 162 23.42 11.69 -12.85
CA GLU A 162 24.00 12.23 -14.09
C GLU A 162 25.03 13.31 -13.79
N ALA A 163 24.69 14.27 -12.92
CA ALA A 163 25.52 15.43 -12.61
C ALA A 163 26.83 15.08 -11.89
N ILE A 164 26.90 13.95 -11.18
CA ILE A 164 28.13 13.48 -10.52
C ILE A 164 28.91 12.47 -11.37
N ASP A 165 28.49 12.19 -12.61
CA ASP A 165 28.99 11.07 -13.43
C ASP A 165 28.95 9.76 -12.64
N GLY A 166 27.86 9.50 -11.91
CA GLY A 166 27.75 8.42 -10.93
C GLY A 166 26.42 7.66 -10.98
N PHE A 167 26.01 7.04 -9.88
CA PHE A 167 24.69 6.39 -9.78
C PHE A 167 24.11 6.44 -8.36
N VAL A 168 22.79 6.23 -8.25
CA VAL A 168 22.08 6.22 -6.95
C VAL A 168 21.55 4.83 -6.66
N ILE A 169 21.77 4.32 -5.44
CA ILE A 169 21.18 3.08 -4.93
C ILE A 169 20.00 3.43 -4.02
N GLY A 170 18.80 3.02 -4.40
CA GLY A 170 17.61 3.10 -3.55
C GLY A 170 17.29 1.77 -2.88
N ILE A 171 17.25 1.72 -1.56
CA ILE A 171 16.87 0.50 -0.83
C ILE A 171 15.36 0.50 -0.55
N ALA A 172 14.67 -0.52 -1.05
CA ALA A 172 13.23 -0.63 -0.97
C ALA A 172 12.75 -1.98 -0.42
N HIS A 173 11.65 -1.95 0.32
CA HIS A 173 10.95 -3.15 0.75
C HIS A 173 9.98 -3.65 -0.33
N LEU A 174 9.85 -4.97 -0.43
CA LEU A 174 8.78 -5.59 -1.20
C LEU A 174 7.55 -5.79 -0.32
N LYS A 175 6.35 -5.67 -0.92
CA LYS A 175 5.09 -6.01 -0.26
C LYS A 175 5.06 -7.50 0.12
N LYS A 176 4.29 -7.80 1.17
CA LYS A 176 4.12 -9.17 1.68
C LYS A 176 3.38 -10.09 0.70
N SER A 177 2.43 -9.55 -0.05
CA SER A 177 1.74 -10.25 -1.14
C SER A 177 2.60 -10.20 -2.41
N PHE A 178 3.07 -11.35 -2.86
CA PHE A 178 3.83 -11.50 -4.09
C PHE A 178 2.96 -12.17 -5.16
N THR A 179 2.84 -11.54 -6.32
CA THR A 179 2.04 -12.05 -7.46
C THR A 179 2.91 -12.58 -8.60
N GLY A 180 4.20 -12.86 -8.35
CA GLY A 180 5.12 -13.44 -9.33
C GLY A 180 6.15 -12.49 -9.93
N ASP A 181 6.06 -11.19 -9.67
CA ASP A 181 6.95 -10.16 -10.24
C ASP A 181 7.57 -9.29 -9.13
N VAL A 182 8.91 -9.26 -9.07
CA VAL A 182 9.70 -8.48 -8.10
C VAL A 182 9.51 -6.98 -8.32
N VAL A 183 9.42 -6.53 -9.58
CA VAL A 183 9.23 -5.12 -9.93
C VAL A 183 7.85 -4.66 -9.47
N ALA A 184 6.80 -5.44 -9.75
CA ALA A 184 5.45 -5.16 -9.28
C ALA A 184 5.31 -5.20 -7.74
N ALA A 185 6.18 -5.96 -7.06
CA ALA A 185 6.17 -6.08 -5.60
C ALA A 185 6.84 -4.90 -4.87
N LEU A 186 7.56 -4.02 -5.57
CA LEU A 186 8.14 -2.80 -5.00
C LEU A 186 7.03 -1.83 -4.56
N ASN A 187 7.00 -1.53 -3.26
CA ASN A 187 6.19 -0.51 -2.54
C ASN A 187 5.12 0.33 -3.29
N GLY A 188 4.17 -0.30 -3.98
CA GLY A 188 2.82 0.24 -4.24
C GLY A 188 2.64 1.25 -5.36
N SER A 189 3.70 1.68 -6.04
CA SER A 189 3.60 2.51 -7.24
C SER A 189 4.46 1.97 -8.37
N SER A 190 3.90 1.98 -9.59
CA SER A 190 4.62 1.63 -10.82
C SER A 190 5.83 2.54 -11.06
N ALA A 191 5.83 3.75 -10.49
CA ALA A 191 6.88 4.74 -10.67
C ALA A 191 8.26 4.26 -10.22
N PHE A 192 8.35 3.45 -9.15
CA PHE A 192 9.64 2.85 -8.75
C PHE A 192 10.21 1.99 -9.87
N GLY A 193 9.35 1.16 -10.47
CA GLY A 193 9.68 0.37 -11.64
C GLY A 193 9.99 1.23 -12.86
N GLU A 194 9.27 2.32 -13.10
CA GLU A 194 9.45 3.16 -14.29
C GLU A 194 10.71 4.03 -14.25
N VAL A 195 11.05 4.59 -13.08
CA VAL A 195 12.20 5.49 -12.91
C VAL A 195 13.50 4.71 -12.80
N ALA A 196 13.51 3.58 -12.08
CA ALA A 196 14.71 2.77 -11.93
C ALA A 196 15.07 2.08 -13.26
N ARG A 197 16.34 2.20 -13.66
CA ARG A 197 16.84 1.57 -14.90
C ARG A 197 17.37 0.17 -14.66
N SER A 198 17.74 -0.13 -13.42
CA SER A 198 18.12 -1.46 -12.95
C SER A 198 17.43 -1.75 -11.61
N ILE A 199 16.99 -3.00 -11.42
CA ILE A 199 16.38 -3.47 -10.17
C ILE A 199 16.97 -4.82 -9.79
N PHE A 200 17.55 -4.89 -8.59
CA PHE A 200 18.02 -6.13 -7.99
C PHE A 200 17.05 -6.61 -6.92
N GLY A 201 16.52 -7.82 -7.10
CA GLY A 201 15.75 -8.52 -6.10
C GLY A 201 16.65 -9.25 -5.11
N PHE A 202 16.23 -9.34 -3.84
CA PHE A 202 16.91 -10.10 -2.79
C PHE A 202 15.89 -10.94 -1.99
N ALA A 203 16.16 -12.23 -1.87
CA ALA A 203 15.36 -13.17 -1.07
C ALA A 203 16.23 -14.21 -0.35
N LYS A 204 15.69 -14.77 0.74
CA LYS A 204 16.25 -15.99 1.34
C LYS A 204 15.82 -17.17 0.49
N ASP A 205 16.71 -18.15 0.33
CA ASP A 205 16.34 -19.41 -0.27
C ASP A 205 16.03 -20.44 0.82
N ASP A 206 14.76 -20.53 1.20
CA ASP A 206 14.33 -21.41 2.28
C ASP A 206 14.50 -22.90 1.91
N GLU A 207 14.62 -23.24 0.61
CA GLU A 207 14.87 -24.62 0.15
C GLU A 207 16.32 -25.06 0.35
N ALA A 208 17.29 -24.14 0.30
CA ALA A 208 18.70 -24.47 0.42
C ALA A 208 19.07 -24.96 1.84
N GLY A 209 18.34 -24.52 2.87
CA GLY A 209 18.48 -24.98 4.26
C GLY A 209 19.80 -24.61 4.95
N ASP A 210 20.75 -23.99 4.25
CA ASP A 210 22.11 -23.66 4.71
C ASP A 210 22.32 -22.15 4.94
N GLY A 211 21.28 -21.34 4.74
CA GLY A 211 21.34 -19.89 4.85
C GLY A 211 21.70 -19.17 3.54
N THR A 212 21.79 -19.90 2.43
CA THR A 212 21.91 -19.36 1.07
C THR A 212 20.75 -18.42 0.73
N ARG A 213 21.07 -17.41 -0.05
CA ARG A 213 20.15 -16.35 -0.48
C ARG A 213 20.34 -16.09 -1.95
N LEU A 214 19.35 -15.45 -2.57
CA LEU A 214 19.31 -15.19 -4.00
C LEU A 214 19.25 -13.70 -4.28
N MET A 215 20.09 -13.25 -5.21
CA MET A 215 20.09 -11.92 -5.79
C MET A 215 19.83 -12.04 -7.29
N SER A 216 18.72 -11.48 -7.78
CA SER A 216 18.35 -11.53 -9.22
C SER A 216 18.32 -10.13 -9.83
N HIS A 217 18.85 -9.97 -11.04
CA HIS A 217 18.68 -8.74 -11.82
C HIS A 217 17.29 -8.73 -12.45
N ALA A 218 16.28 -8.36 -11.66
CA ALA A 218 14.87 -8.47 -12.01
C ALA A 218 14.39 -7.45 -13.06
N LYS A 219 15.18 -6.41 -13.33
CA LYS A 219 14.95 -5.46 -14.42
C LYS A 219 16.26 -4.87 -14.89
N SER A 220 16.44 -4.79 -16.21
CA SER A 220 17.53 -4.09 -16.88
C SER A 220 17.00 -3.29 -18.06
N SER A 221 17.37 -2.00 -18.14
CA SER A 221 17.10 -1.20 -19.34
C SER A 221 18.21 -1.30 -20.39
N PHE A 222 19.29 -2.04 -20.09
CA PHE A 222 20.55 -2.00 -20.85
C PHE A 222 20.97 -3.34 -21.45
N GLY A 223 20.35 -4.44 -21.03
CA GLY A 223 20.76 -5.77 -21.45
C GLY A 223 19.85 -6.87 -20.89
N PRO A 224 20.28 -8.14 -20.96
CA PRO A 224 19.50 -9.28 -20.48
C PRO A 224 19.11 -9.19 -19.00
N GLU A 225 17.94 -9.77 -18.66
CA GLU A 225 17.33 -9.79 -17.32
C GLU A 225 17.33 -11.21 -16.70
N ASP A 226 18.31 -12.04 -17.07
CA ASP A 226 18.35 -13.47 -16.79
C ASP A 226 19.48 -13.89 -15.84
N ILE A 227 20.14 -12.93 -15.18
CA ILE A 227 21.18 -13.24 -14.20
C ILE A 227 20.62 -13.30 -12.79
N SER A 228 20.87 -14.43 -12.13
CA SER A 228 20.74 -14.57 -10.69
C SER A 228 22.02 -15.12 -10.08
N TYR A 229 22.34 -14.68 -8.86
CA TYR A 229 23.47 -15.14 -8.07
C TYR A 229 22.99 -15.66 -6.73
N THR A 230 23.68 -16.66 -6.20
CA THR A 230 23.61 -16.95 -4.76
C THR A 230 24.42 -15.91 -3.98
N TYR A 231 24.11 -15.74 -2.70
CA TYR A 231 24.97 -15.03 -1.75
C TYR A 231 24.75 -15.52 -0.33
N THR A 232 25.71 -15.23 0.53
CA THR A 232 25.62 -15.47 1.98
C THR A 232 25.85 -14.17 2.75
N LEU A 233 25.38 -14.16 4.00
CA LEU A 233 25.69 -13.11 4.96
C LEU A 233 26.53 -13.73 6.08
N GLU A 234 27.84 -13.52 6.01
CA GLU A 234 28.80 -14.12 6.93
C GLU A 234 29.01 -13.24 8.16
N PRO A 235 29.05 -13.82 9.37
CA PRO A 235 29.46 -13.08 10.56
C PRO A 235 30.96 -12.77 10.51
N VAL A 236 31.32 -11.50 10.67
CA VAL A 236 32.71 -11.05 10.78
C VAL A 236 32.87 -10.21 12.04
N GLU A 237 33.94 -10.46 12.79
CA GLU A 237 34.29 -9.63 13.95
C GLU A 237 34.93 -8.32 13.47
N VAL A 238 34.41 -7.21 13.98
CA VAL A 238 34.88 -5.86 13.67
C VAL A 238 35.29 -5.15 14.95
N THR A 239 36.52 -4.66 14.99
CA THR A 239 36.99 -3.74 16.02
C THR A 239 36.58 -2.30 15.67
N THR A 240 35.78 -1.68 16.53
CA THR A 240 35.33 -0.29 16.42
C THR A 240 36.41 0.69 16.87
N ASP A 241 36.22 1.99 16.60
CA ASP A 241 37.17 3.04 17.03
C ASP A 241 37.29 3.14 18.57
N SER A 242 36.26 2.67 19.28
CA SER A 242 36.28 2.58 20.75
C SER A 242 37.16 1.45 21.29
N GLY A 243 37.74 0.62 20.41
CA GLY A 243 38.49 -0.59 20.76
C GLY A 243 37.61 -1.80 21.10
N LYS A 244 36.28 -1.64 21.15
CA LYS A 244 35.33 -2.76 21.34
C LYS A 244 35.13 -3.55 20.04
N THR A 245 34.98 -4.86 20.17
CA THR A 245 34.63 -5.75 19.06
C THR A 245 33.12 -6.00 19.01
N ALA A 246 32.60 -6.20 17.80
CA ALA A 246 31.23 -6.61 17.55
C ALA A 246 31.15 -7.52 16.31
N ILE A 247 30.20 -8.46 16.30
CA ILE A 247 29.93 -9.29 15.12
C ILE A 247 29.00 -8.53 14.18
N MET A 248 29.46 -8.32 12.95
CA MET A 248 28.72 -7.67 11.87
C MET A 248 28.48 -8.65 10.74
N SER A 249 27.46 -8.43 9.92
CA SER A 249 27.23 -9.25 8.72
C SER A 249 27.98 -8.69 7.52
N ARG A 250 28.73 -9.53 6.83
CA ARG A 250 29.40 -9.24 5.55
C ARG A 250 28.67 -9.96 4.42
N PHE A 251 28.37 -9.23 3.34
CA PHE A 251 27.81 -9.84 2.13
C PHE A 251 28.92 -10.51 1.33
N VAL A 252 28.69 -11.77 0.93
CA VAL A 252 29.60 -12.53 0.08
C VAL A 252 28.82 -13.02 -1.14
N LEU A 253 29.16 -12.48 -2.31
CA LEU A 253 28.57 -12.90 -3.57
C LEU A 253 29.02 -14.33 -3.90
N GLY A 254 28.06 -15.20 -4.22
CA GLY A 254 28.29 -16.58 -4.62
C GLY A 254 28.31 -16.74 -6.15
N GLU A 255 27.96 -17.94 -6.59
CA GLU A 255 27.97 -18.33 -8.01
C GLU A 255 26.65 -17.96 -8.72
N GLU A 256 26.70 -17.91 -10.06
CA GLU A 256 25.50 -17.76 -10.90
C GLU A 256 24.57 -18.97 -10.71
N THR A 257 23.27 -18.74 -10.75
CA THR A 257 22.26 -19.79 -10.55
C THR A 257 21.04 -19.55 -11.42
N ASP A 258 20.39 -20.64 -11.84
CA ASP A 258 19.12 -20.61 -12.56
C ASP A 258 17.93 -20.31 -11.63
N ARG A 259 18.11 -20.44 -10.30
CA ARG A 259 17.06 -20.18 -9.33
C ARG A 259 16.94 -18.68 -9.08
N THR A 260 15.73 -18.15 -9.26
CA THR A 260 15.51 -16.71 -9.15
C THR A 260 14.91 -16.33 -7.79
N VAL A 261 15.03 -15.04 -7.46
CA VAL A 261 14.29 -14.43 -6.34
C VAL A 261 12.78 -14.62 -6.49
N SER A 262 12.26 -14.60 -7.73
CA SER A 262 10.83 -14.83 -7.99
C SER A 262 10.40 -16.24 -7.62
N ASP A 263 11.26 -17.25 -7.85
CA ASP A 263 11.00 -18.64 -7.46
C ASP A 263 10.98 -18.77 -5.94
N ALA A 264 12.02 -18.29 -5.25
CA ALA A 264 12.06 -18.33 -3.79
C ALA A 264 10.90 -17.56 -3.12
N LEU A 265 10.49 -16.42 -3.68
CA LEU A 265 9.33 -15.68 -3.16
C LEU A 265 8.00 -16.41 -3.41
N ARG A 266 7.88 -17.14 -4.52
CA ARG A 266 6.72 -17.98 -4.84
C ARG A 266 6.64 -19.18 -3.91
N ASP A 267 7.76 -19.87 -3.70
CA ASP A 267 7.86 -21.03 -2.82
C ASP A 267 7.58 -20.62 -1.37
N ALA A 268 8.14 -19.50 -0.91
CA ALA A 268 7.84 -18.96 0.42
C ALA A 268 6.36 -18.55 0.58
N ALA A 269 5.68 -18.18 -0.51
CA ALA A 269 4.23 -17.90 -0.48
C ALA A 269 3.39 -19.18 -0.50
N ALA A 270 3.88 -20.26 -1.13
CA ALA A 270 3.22 -21.55 -1.22
C ALA A 270 3.45 -22.45 0.03
N GLY A 271 4.65 -22.38 0.62
CA GLY A 271 5.09 -23.19 1.76
C GLY A 271 4.78 -22.59 3.14
N ALA A 272 4.34 -21.32 3.21
CA ALA A 272 3.87 -20.75 4.46
C ALA A 272 2.46 -21.28 4.77
N PRO A 273 2.23 -22.06 5.84
CA PRO A 273 0.87 -22.15 6.39
C PRO A 273 0.44 -20.73 6.69
N ALA A 274 -0.71 -20.31 6.15
CA ALA A 274 -1.19 -18.96 6.34
C ALA A 274 -1.12 -18.62 7.83
N ALA A 275 -0.24 -17.68 8.20
CA ALA A 275 -0.11 -17.26 9.60
C ALA A 275 -1.51 -16.96 10.11
N LYS A 276 -1.97 -17.77 11.08
CA LYS A 276 -3.33 -17.69 11.59
C LYS A 276 -3.54 -16.26 12.08
N ALA A 277 -4.73 -15.71 11.88
CA ALA A 277 -5.02 -14.31 12.18
C ALA A 277 -4.73 -13.93 13.66
N GLU A 278 -4.63 -14.93 14.51
CA GLU A 278 -4.40 -14.93 15.95
C GLU A 278 -2.96 -14.63 16.39
N ASP A 279 -1.93 -14.88 15.55
CA ASP A 279 -0.50 -14.68 15.91
C ASP A 279 0.07 -13.28 15.55
N LYS A 280 -0.70 -12.44 14.86
CA LYS A 280 -0.29 -11.08 14.48
C LYS A 280 -0.75 -10.07 15.53
N PRO A 281 -0.05 -8.96 15.80
CA PRO A 281 -0.63 -7.89 16.60
C PRO A 281 -1.95 -7.40 15.99
N LEU A 282 -2.90 -6.94 16.81
CA LEU A 282 -4.12 -6.32 16.30
C LEU A 282 -3.75 -5.12 15.43
N THR A 283 -4.45 -4.94 14.31
CA THR A 283 -4.33 -3.67 13.59
C THR A 283 -4.79 -2.52 14.49
N GLU A 284 -4.25 -1.33 14.28
CA GLU A 284 -4.64 -0.09 15.00
C GLU A 284 -6.16 0.11 15.00
N LYS A 285 -6.81 -0.23 13.89
CA LYS A 285 -8.28 -0.17 13.70
C LYS A 285 -9.01 -1.19 14.56
N ALA A 286 -8.50 -2.42 14.64
CA ALA A 286 -9.06 -3.46 15.50
C ALA A 286 -8.85 -3.14 16.99
N ALA A 287 -7.71 -2.54 17.35
CA ALA A 287 -7.44 -2.05 18.70
C ALA A 287 -8.38 -0.90 19.08
N MET A 288 -8.60 0.07 18.19
CA MET A 288 -9.58 1.16 18.41
C MET A 288 -11.01 0.62 18.61
N LEU A 289 -11.42 -0.37 17.83
CA LEU A 289 -12.75 -0.98 17.99
C LEU A 289 -12.88 -1.74 19.32
N VAL A 290 -11.78 -2.34 19.82
CA VAL A 290 -11.74 -2.92 21.17
C VAL A 290 -11.92 -1.84 22.24
N ASP A 291 -11.22 -0.71 22.11
CA ASP A 291 -11.34 0.43 23.03
C ASP A 291 -12.76 1.00 23.06
N ILE A 292 -13.40 1.19 21.91
CA ILE A 292 -14.79 1.66 21.80
C ILE A 292 -15.80 0.71 22.48
N LEU A 293 -15.53 -0.59 22.44
CA LEU A 293 -16.35 -1.62 23.08
C LEU A 293 -15.92 -1.91 24.52
N THR A 294 -15.00 -1.10 25.07
CA THR A 294 -14.50 -1.19 26.44
C THR A 294 -14.76 0.14 27.16
N GLY A 295 -15.45 0.09 28.30
CA GLY A 295 -15.74 1.26 29.12
C GLY A 295 -14.49 1.79 29.83
N SER A 296 -14.59 2.99 30.40
CA SER A 296 -13.50 3.66 31.12
C SER A 296 -12.95 2.90 32.34
N ASN A 297 -13.65 1.86 32.78
CA ASN A 297 -13.29 0.95 33.88
C ASN A 297 -12.92 -0.47 33.38
N GLY A 298 -12.76 -0.68 32.07
CA GLY A 298 -12.53 -2.01 31.50
C GLY A 298 -13.79 -2.86 31.32
N GLU A 299 -14.99 -2.29 31.52
CA GLU A 299 -16.25 -3.00 31.33
C GLU A 299 -16.54 -3.25 29.85
N LEU A 300 -16.97 -4.45 29.49
CA LEU A 300 -17.31 -4.78 28.10
C LEU A 300 -18.67 -4.18 27.73
N LEU A 301 -18.62 -3.11 26.94
CA LEU A 301 -19.81 -2.41 26.47
C LEU A 301 -20.52 -3.21 25.39
N GLU A 302 -21.83 -3.10 25.41
CA GLU A 302 -22.70 -3.63 24.37
C GLU A 302 -23.28 -2.46 23.58
N LEU A 303 -22.85 -2.30 22.33
CA LEU A 303 -23.23 -1.19 21.47
C LEU A 303 -23.99 -1.69 20.25
N THR A 304 -24.87 -0.86 19.67
CA THR A 304 -25.41 -1.16 18.34
C THR A 304 -24.29 -1.04 17.30
N ALA A 305 -24.40 -1.80 16.20
CA ALA A 305 -23.48 -1.72 15.07
C ALA A 305 -23.36 -0.29 14.52
N ALA A 306 -24.48 0.44 14.52
CA ALA A 306 -24.52 1.85 14.13
C ALA A 306 -23.72 2.74 15.10
N ALA A 307 -23.93 2.60 16.42
CA ALA A 307 -23.20 3.38 17.42
C ALA A 307 -21.70 3.07 17.45
N ALA A 308 -21.31 1.80 17.29
CA ALA A 308 -19.91 1.43 17.19
C ALA A 308 -19.26 2.00 15.91
N THR A 309 -20.01 2.05 14.81
CA THR A 309 -19.54 2.65 13.54
C THR A 309 -19.42 4.18 13.65
N GLU A 310 -20.34 4.82 14.35
CA GLU A 310 -20.30 6.26 14.61
C GLU A 310 -19.08 6.65 15.46
N LYS A 311 -18.82 5.93 16.56
CA LYS A 311 -17.62 6.14 17.39
C LYS A 311 -16.31 5.88 16.65
N MET A 312 -16.28 4.87 15.77
CA MET A 312 -15.12 4.66 14.89
C MET A 312 -14.94 5.81 13.90
N ALA A 313 -16.04 6.40 13.42
CA ALA A 313 -15.99 7.56 12.53
C ALA A 313 -15.51 8.84 13.23
N GLU A 314 -15.83 9.01 14.52
CA GLU A 314 -15.24 10.07 15.37
C GLU A 314 -13.71 9.91 15.51
N ALA A 315 -13.23 8.67 15.49
CA ALA A 315 -11.79 8.34 15.45
C ALA A 315 -11.17 8.34 14.03
N ASN A 316 -11.83 8.98 13.05
CA ASN A 316 -11.39 9.08 11.65
C ASN A 316 -11.35 7.75 10.85
N TYR A 317 -12.12 6.74 11.25
CA TYR A 317 -12.24 5.48 10.49
C TYR A 317 -13.51 5.40 9.65
N SER A 318 -13.41 4.86 8.43
CA SER A 318 -14.57 4.66 7.54
C SER A 318 -15.40 3.43 7.93
N SER A 319 -16.66 3.35 7.45
CA SER A 319 -17.52 2.18 7.69
C SER A 319 -16.88 0.86 7.22
N ASP A 320 -16.18 0.89 6.07
CA ASP A 320 -15.42 -0.27 5.58
C ASP A 320 -14.24 -0.64 6.48
N GLN A 321 -13.56 0.35 7.05
CA GLN A 321 -12.47 0.12 8.00
C GLN A 321 -13.01 -0.48 9.32
N THR A 322 -14.15 -0.01 9.79
CA THR A 322 -14.87 -0.57 10.95
C THR A 322 -15.31 -2.00 10.70
N ARG A 323 -15.87 -2.30 9.52
CA ARG A 323 -16.25 -3.66 9.13
C ARG A 323 -15.05 -4.60 9.11
N ARG A 324 -13.94 -4.19 8.51
CA ARG A 324 -12.69 -4.97 8.47
C ARG A 324 -12.08 -5.18 9.85
N ALA A 325 -12.10 -4.15 10.71
CA ALA A 325 -11.68 -4.25 12.11
C ALA A 325 -12.52 -5.29 12.88
N ARG A 326 -13.84 -5.27 12.69
CA ARG A 326 -14.74 -6.27 13.27
C ARG A 326 -14.47 -7.68 12.75
N GLU A 327 -14.28 -7.84 11.44
CA GLU A 327 -13.93 -9.13 10.82
C GLU A 327 -12.62 -9.68 11.38
N GLU A 328 -11.62 -8.83 11.61
CA GLU A 328 -10.37 -9.21 12.26
C GLU A 328 -10.60 -9.70 13.70
N LEU A 329 -11.37 -8.95 14.50
CA LEU A 329 -11.71 -9.36 15.87
C LEU A 329 -12.53 -10.66 15.90
N ALA A 330 -13.41 -10.88 14.92
CA ALA A 330 -14.21 -12.10 14.82
C ALA A 330 -13.34 -13.31 14.46
N LYS A 331 -12.38 -13.15 13.54
CA LYS A 331 -11.39 -14.19 13.19
C LYS A 331 -10.48 -14.57 14.37
N ARG A 332 -10.33 -13.68 15.35
CA ARG A 332 -9.55 -13.88 16.57
C ARG A 332 -10.41 -14.26 17.78
N CYS A 333 -11.69 -14.56 17.58
CA CYS A 333 -12.62 -14.90 18.66
C CYS A 333 -12.68 -13.83 19.78
N ARG A 334 -12.50 -12.55 19.44
CA ARG A 334 -12.55 -11.42 20.39
C ARG A 334 -13.92 -10.76 20.47
N ILE A 335 -14.74 -10.88 19.43
CA ILE A 335 -16.07 -10.27 19.35
C ILE A 335 -17.13 -11.33 19.02
N GLY A 336 -18.28 -11.24 19.69
CA GLY A 336 -19.40 -12.14 19.45
C GLY A 336 -20.01 -11.99 18.05
N LYS A 337 -20.81 -12.98 17.65
CA LYS A 337 -21.69 -12.84 16.48
C LYS A 337 -22.64 -11.65 16.70
N PRO A 338 -22.98 -10.85 15.67
CA PRO A 338 -23.99 -9.82 15.83
C PRO A 338 -25.31 -10.47 16.23
N TYR A 339 -26.01 -9.91 17.21
CA TYR A 339 -27.30 -10.39 17.66
C TYR A 339 -28.30 -9.24 17.78
N ARG A 340 -29.58 -9.59 17.90
CA ARG A 340 -30.66 -8.63 18.17
C ARG A 340 -31.25 -8.94 19.54
N LYS A 341 -31.76 -7.92 20.23
CA LYS A 341 -32.44 -8.09 21.51
C LYS A 341 -33.94 -8.36 21.29
N GLY A 342 -34.48 -9.31 22.05
CA GLY A 342 -35.91 -9.65 22.05
C GLY A 342 -36.35 -10.58 20.94
N ASP A 343 -37.61 -11.04 21.02
CA ASP A 343 -38.21 -12.10 20.19
C ASP A 343 -38.72 -11.61 18.82
N LYS A 344 -38.11 -10.54 18.25
CA LYS A 344 -38.58 -9.89 17.02
C LYS A 344 -37.52 -9.84 15.94
N SER A 345 -37.91 -10.20 14.71
CA SER A 345 -37.14 -10.13 13.47
C SER A 345 -36.87 -8.70 12.96
N THR A 346 -37.15 -7.67 13.78
CA THR A 346 -37.00 -6.24 13.45
C THR A 346 -36.32 -5.50 14.60
N GLY A 347 -35.05 -5.11 14.43
CA GLY A 347 -34.27 -4.36 15.42
C GLY A 347 -32.79 -4.23 15.03
N PRO A 348 -32.02 -3.30 15.65
CA PRO A 348 -30.62 -3.08 15.33
C PRO A 348 -29.75 -4.26 15.81
N TYR A 349 -28.67 -4.53 15.07
CA TYR A 349 -27.66 -5.49 15.51
C TYR A 349 -26.79 -4.89 16.61
N TYR A 350 -26.51 -5.68 17.64
CA TYR A 350 -25.61 -5.36 18.73
C TYR A 350 -24.29 -6.08 18.57
N TRP A 351 -23.21 -5.41 18.96
CA TRP A 351 -21.85 -5.89 19.02
C TRP A 351 -21.35 -5.85 20.47
N LYS A 352 -20.67 -6.91 20.88
CA LYS A 352 -20.09 -7.05 22.21
C LYS A 352 -18.83 -7.90 22.13
N LEU A 353 -17.77 -7.50 22.82
CA LEU A 353 -16.58 -8.33 22.97
C LEU A 353 -16.91 -9.59 23.79
N LEU A 354 -16.23 -10.69 23.50
CA LEU A 354 -16.37 -11.91 24.28
C LEU A 354 -15.62 -11.76 25.62
N PRO A 355 -16.18 -12.25 26.73
CA PRO A 355 -15.54 -12.19 28.03
C PRO A 355 -14.20 -12.93 27.98
N PHE A 356 -13.20 -12.29 28.55
CA PHE A 356 -11.85 -12.75 28.56
C PHE A 356 -11.59 -13.60 29.81
N ILE A 357 -11.30 -14.89 29.64
CA ILE A 357 -10.83 -15.76 30.73
C ILE A 357 -9.32 -15.88 30.59
N ALA A 358 -8.58 -15.45 31.61
CA ALA A 358 -7.13 -15.64 31.68
C ALA A 358 -6.82 -17.15 31.73
N PRO A 359 -5.64 -17.59 31.23
CA PRO A 359 -5.31 -19.02 31.15
C PRO A 359 -5.32 -19.74 32.50
N ASP A 360 -5.24 -19.01 33.62
CA ASP A 360 -5.21 -19.50 34.99
C ASP A 360 -6.61 -19.65 35.64
N GLY A 361 -7.68 -19.25 34.94
CA GLY A 361 -9.06 -19.38 35.43
C GLY A 361 -9.44 -18.42 36.55
N ASN A 362 -8.65 -17.38 36.83
CA ASN A 362 -8.95 -16.40 37.87
C ASN A 362 -9.75 -15.20 37.32
N PRO A 363 -11.01 -14.98 37.76
CA PRO A 363 -11.85 -13.89 37.25
C PRO A 363 -11.42 -12.48 37.71
N ASP A 364 -10.57 -12.36 38.74
CA ASP A 364 -10.21 -11.09 39.41
C ASP A 364 -8.75 -10.64 39.21
N GLY A 365 -7.99 -11.26 38.30
CA GLY A 365 -6.60 -10.88 38.01
C GLY A 365 -6.46 -9.57 37.20
N PRO A 366 -5.33 -8.83 37.31
CA PRO A 366 -5.05 -7.65 36.50
C PRO A 366 -4.94 -8.01 35.01
N LYS A 367 -5.89 -7.54 34.21
CA LYS A 367 -5.98 -7.78 32.77
C LYS A 367 -4.92 -6.95 32.05
N THR A 368 -3.80 -7.55 31.68
CA THR A 368 -2.81 -6.94 30.76
C THR A 368 -2.80 -7.67 29.43
N VAL A 369 -2.42 -6.94 28.38
CA VAL A 369 -2.53 -7.34 26.95
C VAL A 369 -1.53 -8.43 26.54
N GLU A 370 -0.67 -8.88 27.44
CA GLU A 370 0.38 -9.87 27.16
C GLU A 370 0.01 -11.23 27.77
N GLY A 371 -0.35 -12.17 26.89
CA GLY A 371 -0.30 -13.59 27.20
C GLY A 371 -1.64 -14.32 27.09
N LEU A 372 -1.95 -14.84 25.89
CA LEU A 372 -3.13 -15.67 25.68
C LEU A 372 -3.02 -16.81 24.68
N PRO A 373 -3.65 -17.98 24.97
CA PRO A 373 -3.47 -19.21 24.21
C PRO A 373 -4.38 -19.31 22.99
N SER A 374 -3.95 -20.14 22.03
CA SER A 374 -4.65 -20.46 20.78
C SER A 374 -5.80 -21.45 20.99
N CYS A 375 -6.80 -21.42 20.11
CA CYS A 375 -7.99 -22.25 20.21
C CYS A 375 -7.76 -23.68 19.68
N HIS A 376 -7.54 -24.66 20.57
CA HIS A 376 -8.09 -26.03 20.46
C HIS A 376 -8.26 -26.65 21.86
N SER A 377 -9.22 -27.56 21.96
CA SER A 377 -10.07 -27.89 23.12
C SER A 377 -9.44 -28.69 24.27
N ALA A 378 -9.90 -28.42 25.49
CA ALA A 378 -10.05 -29.45 26.53
C ALA A 378 -11.52 -29.89 26.64
N SER A 379 -11.77 -31.11 26.17
CA SER A 379 -12.80 -32.10 26.57
C SER A 379 -14.27 -31.69 26.76
N GLU A 380 -15.10 -32.31 25.92
CA GLU A 380 -16.44 -32.88 26.14
C GLU A 380 -17.07 -32.75 27.54
N GLN A 381 -18.27 -32.17 27.61
CA GLN A 381 -19.43 -32.79 28.26
C GLN A 381 -20.77 -32.10 27.86
N GLN A 382 -21.63 -32.91 27.25
CA GLN A 382 -23.10 -32.82 27.16
C GLN A 382 -23.76 -31.67 26.37
N VAL A 383 -24.17 -31.97 25.14
CA VAL A 383 -25.43 -31.45 24.56
C VAL A 383 -26.14 -32.60 23.84
N SER A 384 -27.36 -32.92 24.27
CA SER A 384 -28.29 -33.76 23.50
C SER A 384 -29.05 -32.89 22.48
N THR A 385 -29.06 -33.39 21.25
CA THR A 385 -30.06 -33.27 20.17
C THR A 385 -30.96 -32.03 20.09
N ALA A 386 -30.77 -31.24 19.03
CA ALA A 386 -31.78 -31.03 18.00
C ALA A 386 -31.13 -30.44 16.72
N ASN A 387 -31.17 -31.20 15.62
CA ASN A 387 -30.86 -30.71 14.28
C ASN A 387 -31.93 -29.71 13.84
N GLN A 388 -31.53 -28.48 13.51
CA GLN A 388 -32.23 -27.68 12.52
C GLN A 388 -31.26 -27.01 11.56
N THR A 389 -31.64 -27.16 10.30
CA THR A 389 -31.08 -26.73 9.02
C THR A 389 -30.55 -25.30 9.02
N LEU A 390 -29.41 -25.11 8.34
CA LEU A 390 -28.81 -23.83 8.04
C LEU A 390 -29.60 -23.12 6.94
N ASP A 391 -30.25 -21.99 7.25
CA ASP A 391 -30.62 -20.98 6.26
C ASP A 391 -29.85 -19.69 6.56
N GLY A 392 -28.94 -19.37 5.65
CA GLY A 392 -28.30 -18.07 5.60
C GLY A 392 -29.13 -17.14 4.73
N LYS A 393 -29.58 -16.01 5.29
CA LYS A 393 -29.50 -14.67 4.69
C LYS A 393 -30.27 -13.65 5.52
N ASP A 394 -29.51 -12.65 5.92
CA ASP A 394 -29.84 -11.23 6.03
C ASP A 394 -31.32 -10.86 5.88
N GLY A 395 -31.96 -10.56 7.01
CA GLY A 395 -33.26 -9.93 7.05
C GLY A 395 -33.17 -8.44 6.71
N LYS A 396 -33.65 -8.09 5.50
CA LYS A 396 -34.36 -6.84 5.21
C LYS A 396 -35.53 -7.11 4.25
N VAL A 397 -36.70 -6.56 4.60
CA VAL A 397 -37.91 -6.39 3.78
C VAL A 397 -38.22 -4.87 3.89
N GLY A 398 -38.55 -4.10 2.87
CA GLY A 398 -38.71 -4.34 1.44
C GLY A 398 -38.82 -3.01 0.67
N ASN A 399 -39.02 -3.12 -0.64
CA ASN A 399 -39.24 -2.08 -1.67
C ASN A 399 -38.04 -1.24 -2.10
N SER A 400 -37.16 -1.82 -2.91
CA SER A 400 -36.36 -1.10 -3.92
C SER A 400 -35.92 -2.09 -4.99
N LEU A 401 -35.65 -1.61 -6.20
CA LEU A 401 -35.34 -2.33 -7.45
C LEU A 401 -34.33 -3.52 -7.37
N GLY A 402 -33.67 -3.76 -6.24
CA GLY A 402 -32.70 -4.83 -6.02
C GLY A 402 -33.24 -6.26 -6.07
N ASP A 403 -34.54 -6.49 -5.88
CA ASP A 403 -35.13 -7.84 -5.91
C ASP A 403 -35.18 -8.45 -7.31
N GLN A 404 -35.13 -7.65 -8.38
CA GLN A 404 -35.02 -8.16 -9.76
C GLN A 404 -33.57 -8.51 -10.17
N VAL A 405 -32.57 -8.11 -9.37
CA VAL A 405 -31.14 -8.22 -9.72
C VAL A 405 -30.48 -9.46 -9.09
N ALA A 406 -31.21 -10.21 -8.24
CA ALA A 406 -30.66 -11.33 -7.48
C ALA A 406 -30.45 -12.63 -8.28
N ASN A 407 -31.01 -12.75 -9.49
CA ASN A 407 -30.91 -13.95 -10.34
C ASN A 407 -30.72 -13.55 -11.82
N HIS A 408 -29.50 -13.26 -12.25
CA HIS A 408 -29.14 -13.25 -13.67
C HIS A 408 -28.57 -14.62 -14.07
N PRO A 409 -29.05 -15.27 -15.14
CA PRO A 409 -28.50 -16.52 -15.62
C PRO A 409 -27.09 -16.29 -16.18
N GLN A 410 -26.19 -17.24 -15.93
CA GLN A 410 -24.96 -17.35 -16.69
C GLN A 410 -25.31 -17.83 -18.11
N LEU A 411 -25.50 -16.91 -19.04
CA LEU A 411 -25.63 -17.23 -20.46
C LEU A 411 -24.28 -17.80 -20.94
N THR A 412 -24.26 -19.11 -21.23
CA THR A 412 -23.11 -19.81 -21.80
C THR A 412 -23.12 -19.56 -23.31
N VAL A 413 -22.16 -18.79 -23.82
CA VAL A 413 -21.97 -18.61 -25.26
C VAL A 413 -21.21 -19.81 -25.79
N VAL A 414 -21.80 -20.52 -26.75
CA VAL A 414 -21.23 -21.72 -27.38
C VAL A 414 -20.03 -21.33 -28.24
N ASP A 415 -18.95 -22.10 -28.09
CA ASP A 415 -17.66 -21.92 -28.76
C ASP A 415 -17.77 -21.94 -30.29
N GLY A 416 -17.17 -20.94 -30.95
CA GLY A 416 -17.09 -20.82 -32.41
C GLY A 416 -16.69 -19.41 -32.86
N ASP A 417 -15.40 -19.25 -33.21
CA ASP A 417 -14.70 -18.02 -33.63
C ASP A 417 -14.70 -16.84 -32.63
N ARG A 418 -13.50 -16.50 -32.16
CA ARG A 418 -13.26 -15.47 -31.13
C ARG A 418 -13.58 -14.07 -31.69
N ARG A 419 -14.81 -13.59 -31.45
CA ARG A 419 -15.28 -12.27 -31.90
C ARG A 419 -14.52 -11.12 -31.20
N PRO A 420 -14.53 -9.90 -31.75
CA PRO A 420 -14.09 -8.71 -31.03
C PRO A 420 -14.90 -8.49 -29.73
N CYS A 421 -14.24 -8.08 -28.65
CA CYS A 421 -14.85 -7.88 -27.31
C CYS A 421 -16.11 -6.99 -27.32
N ARG A 422 -16.19 -6.05 -28.26
CA ARG A 422 -17.37 -5.18 -28.45
C ARG A 422 -18.57 -5.96 -28.98
N GLU A 423 -18.37 -6.77 -30.02
CA GLU A 423 -19.45 -7.58 -30.61
C GLU A 423 -19.96 -8.64 -29.64
N TRP A 424 -19.06 -9.20 -28.82
CA TRP A 424 -19.45 -10.07 -27.72
C TRP A 424 -20.33 -9.35 -26.68
N LEU A 425 -19.95 -8.12 -26.30
CA LEU A 425 -20.71 -7.35 -25.32
C LEU A 425 -22.11 -7.00 -25.87
N ASP A 426 -22.21 -6.59 -27.14
CA ASP A 426 -23.48 -6.30 -27.80
C ASP A 426 -24.41 -7.54 -27.75
N GLN A 427 -23.89 -8.71 -28.15
CA GLN A 427 -24.64 -9.98 -28.12
C GLN A 427 -25.04 -10.40 -26.71
N TYR A 428 -24.16 -10.20 -25.72
CA TYR A 428 -24.44 -10.55 -24.34
C TYR A 428 -25.55 -9.69 -23.74
N LEU A 429 -25.55 -8.39 -24.02
CA LEU A 429 -26.61 -7.47 -23.60
C LEU A 429 -27.93 -7.75 -24.31
N ASP A 430 -27.90 -8.11 -25.59
CA ASP A 430 -29.10 -8.52 -26.33
C ASP A 430 -29.69 -9.82 -25.76
N GLY A 431 -28.86 -10.80 -25.41
CA GLY A 431 -29.30 -12.01 -24.73
C GLY A 431 -29.93 -11.74 -23.37
N LEU A 432 -29.40 -10.78 -22.60
CA LEU A 432 -30.03 -10.35 -21.34
C LEU A 432 -31.39 -9.67 -21.58
N ARG A 433 -31.52 -8.85 -22.63
CA ARG A 433 -32.79 -8.21 -23.00
C ARG A 433 -33.83 -9.22 -23.47
N GLU A 434 -33.44 -10.19 -24.29
CA GLU A 434 -34.30 -11.30 -24.74
C GLU A 434 -34.78 -12.15 -23.56
N ALA A 435 -33.94 -12.32 -22.54
CA ALA A 435 -34.29 -12.97 -21.29
C ALA A 435 -35.14 -12.09 -20.34
N GLY A 436 -35.53 -10.88 -20.76
CA GLY A 436 -36.42 -9.98 -20.03
C GLY A 436 -35.74 -9.08 -19.00
N TYR A 437 -34.41 -9.02 -18.97
CA TYR A 437 -33.68 -8.13 -18.07
C TYR A 437 -33.59 -6.71 -18.63
N THR A 438 -33.87 -5.75 -17.76
CA THR A 438 -33.77 -4.31 -18.06
C THR A 438 -32.58 -3.65 -17.37
N THR A 439 -32.00 -4.32 -16.37
CA THR A 439 -30.84 -3.86 -15.61
C THR A 439 -29.84 -5.00 -15.41
N VAL A 440 -28.57 -4.68 -15.19
CA VAL A 440 -27.52 -5.66 -14.89
C VAL A 440 -26.43 -5.02 -14.03
N LYS A 441 -25.80 -5.79 -13.15
CA LYS A 441 -24.60 -5.34 -12.42
C LYS A 441 -23.37 -5.34 -13.31
N ALA A 442 -22.49 -4.35 -13.15
CA ALA A 442 -21.23 -4.27 -13.87
C ALA A 442 -20.35 -5.50 -13.61
N SER A 443 -20.27 -5.97 -12.36
CA SER A 443 -19.54 -7.19 -12.01
C SER A 443 -20.00 -8.42 -12.80
N VAL A 444 -21.31 -8.60 -13.00
CA VAL A 444 -21.89 -9.74 -13.73
C VAL A 444 -21.42 -9.74 -15.19
N VAL A 445 -21.42 -8.58 -15.85
CA VAL A 445 -20.95 -8.46 -17.24
C VAL A 445 -19.44 -8.66 -17.34
N LEU A 446 -18.68 -8.14 -16.37
CA LEU A 446 -17.22 -8.31 -16.31
C LEU A 446 -16.81 -9.78 -16.11
N ASP A 447 -17.47 -10.48 -15.20
CA ASP A 447 -17.21 -11.89 -14.91
C ASP A 447 -17.61 -12.77 -16.11
N ALA A 448 -18.72 -12.46 -16.79
CA ALA A 448 -19.12 -13.13 -18.02
C ALA A 448 -18.11 -12.93 -19.17
N GLY A 449 -17.51 -11.75 -19.29
CA GLY A 449 -16.50 -11.46 -20.29
C GLY A 449 -15.17 -12.16 -20.05
N GLU A 450 -14.76 -12.31 -18.78
CA GLU A 450 -13.61 -13.13 -18.43
C GLU A 450 -13.86 -14.62 -18.70
N ALA A 451 -15.05 -15.13 -18.38
CA ALA A 451 -15.44 -16.50 -18.71
C ALA A 451 -15.46 -16.77 -20.22
N ALA A 452 -15.78 -15.74 -21.03
CA ALA A 452 -15.69 -15.78 -22.49
C ALA A 452 -14.26 -15.56 -23.03
N GLY A 453 -13.25 -15.42 -22.16
CA GLY A 453 -11.83 -15.36 -22.53
C GLY A 453 -11.30 -13.97 -22.90
N TYR A 454 -11.99 -12.89 -22.50
CA TYR A 454 -11.53 -11.50 -22.66
C TYR A 454 -10.87 -10.96 -21.38
N ARG A 455 -9.93 -10.02 -21.52
CA ARG A 455 -9.36 -9.32 -20.36
C ARG A 455 -10.42 -8.41 -19.73
N ARG A 456 -10.57 -8.44 -18.40
CA ARG A 456 -11.53 -7.59 -17.64
C ARG A 456 -11.47 -6.11 -18.02
N GLY A 457 -10.27 -5.56 -18.21
CA GLY A 457 -10.08 -4.17 -18.63
C GLY A 457 -10.60 -3.87 -20.05
N ALA A 458 -10.57 -4.84 -20.96
CA ALA A 458 -11.13 -4.69 -22.31
C ALA A 458 -12.67 -4.64 -22.26
N VAL A 459 -13.28 -5.50 -21.44
CA VAL A 459 -14.74 -5.53 -21.23
C VAL A 459 -15.21 -4.23 -20.56
N SER A 460 -14.50 -3.76 -19.53
CA SER A 460 -14.78 -2.49 -18.85
C SER A 460 -14.69 -1.29 -19.81
N THR A 461 -13.67 -1.26 -20.66
CA THR A 461 -13.49 -0.20 -21.67
C THR A 461 -14.60 -0.24 -22.72
N ALA A 462 -14.98 -1.44 -23.18
CA ALA A 462 -16.07 -1.62 -24.13
C ALA A 462 -17.41 -1.15 -23.55
N ALA A 463 -17.72 -1.55 -22.31
CA ALA A 463 -18.95 -1.16 -21.61
C ALA A 463 -19.04 0.35 -21.38
N THR A 464 -17.94 1.00 -21.01
CA THR A 464 -17.91 2.45 -20.80
C THR A 464 -18.22 3.24 -22.08
N LYS A 465 -17.90 2.67 -23.26
CA LYS A 465 -18.14 3.29 -24.57
C LYS A 465 -19.42 2.80 -25.25
N HIS A 466 -20.21 1.94 -24.57
CA HIS A 466 -21.35 1.28 -25.17
C HIS A 466 -22.62 2.14 -25.02
N ALA A 467 -23.22 2.52 -26.15
CA ALA A 467 -24.35 3.46 -26.20
C ALA A 467 -25.65 2.94 -25.53
N GLY A 468 -25.77 1.62 -25.34
CA GLY A 468 -26.90 0.98 -24.66
C GLY A 468 -26.66 0.64 -23.19
N ILE A 469 -25.66 1.23 -22.54
CA ILE A 469 -25.38 1.07 -21.10
C ILE A 469 -25.45 2.45 -20.43
N THR A 470 -26.30 2.59 -19.43
CA THR A 470 -26.39 3.79 -18.59
C THR A 470 -26.28 3.41 -17.12
N VAL A 471 -25.42 4.07 -16.34
CA VAL A 471 -25.36 3.83 -14.89
C VAL A 471 -26.59 4.47 -14.24
N ILE A 472 -27.41 3.67 -13.57
CA ILE A 472 -28.64 4.13 -12.91
C ILE A 472 -28.56 4.08 -11.38
N ASP A 473 -27.71 3.22 -10.82
CA ASP A 473 -27.54 3.07 -9.37
C ASP A 473 -26.18 2.44 -9.03
N ARG A 474 -25.81 2.39 -7.75
CA ARG A 474 -24.63 1.67 -7.24
C ARG A 474 -24.97 0.87 -5.99
N SER A 475 -24.73 -0.43 -6.05
CA SER A 475 -24.81 -1.34 -4.90
C SER A 475 -23.41 -1.50 -4.28
N GLY A 476 -23.05 -0.61 -3.36
CA GLY A 476 -21.70 -0.57 -2.79
C GLY A 476 -20.69 -0.03 -3.79
N THR A 477 -19.67 -0.82 -4.16
CA THR A 477 -18.69 -0.45 -5.19
C THR A 477 -19.10 -0.87 -6.61
N ASP A 478 -20.20 -1.61 -6.74
CA ASP A 478 -20.63 -2.20 -8.02
C ASP A 478 -21.73 -1.35 -8.67
N ALA A 479 -21.52 -0.97 -9.92
CA ALA A 479 -22.48 -0.15 -10.67
C ALA A 479 -23.63 -1.02 -11.19
N ILE A 480 -24.84 -0.50 -11.08
CA ILE A 480 -26.03 -1.07 -11.71
C ILE A 480 -26.26 -0.31 -13.00
N TRP A 481 -26.22 -1.04 -14.10
CA TRP A 481 -26.43 -0.54 -15.45
C TRP A 481 -27.88 -0.77 -15.87
N SER A 482 -28.54 0.27 -16.37
CA SER A 482 -29.66 0.08 -17.28
C SER A 482 -29.12 -0.39 -18.61
N ILE A 483 -29.78 -1.39 -19.16
CA ILE A 483 -29.51 -1.93 -20.50
C ILE A 483 -30.65 -1.59 -21.46
N ILE A 484 -31.54 -0.65 -21.11
CA ILE A 484 -32.59 -0.14 -21.99
C ILE A 484 -31.99 0.91 -22.94
N PRO A 485 -32.06 0.72 -24.27
CA PRO A 485 -31.53 1.70 -25.23
C PRO A 485 -32.24 3.07 -25.10
N GLY A 486 -31.48 4.15 -24.92
CA GLY A 486 -32.00 5.52 -24.95
C GLY A 486 -32.51 6.09 -23.62
N GLU A 487 -32.37 5.38 -22.51
CA GLU A 487 -32.69 5.91 -21.17
C GLU A 487 -31.61 6.91 -20.72
N GLN A 488 -32.00 8.16 -20.43
CA GLN A 488 -31.10 9.19 -19.92
C GLN A 488 -30.82 8.99 -18.42
N ALA A 489 -29.56 9.21 -18.02
CA ALA A 489 -29.07 9.01 -16.67
C ALA A 489 -29.77 9.95 -15.66
N GLY A 490 -30.52 9.38 -14.72
CA GLY A 490 -30.98 10.07 -13.51
C GLY A 490 -29.92 10.13 -12.39
N TYR A 491 -28.74 9.51 -12.59
CA TYR A 491 -27.70 9.42 -11.58
C TYR A 491 -26.78 10.65 -11.61
N VAL A 492 -26.95 11.54 -10.63
CA VAL A 492 -25.99 12.61 -10.33
C VAL A 492 -24.91 12.01 -9.42
N SER A 493 -23.62 12.21 -9.73
CA SER A 493 -22.55 11.73 -8.86
C SER A 493 -22.49 12.56 -7.57
N ALA A 494 -22.04 11.95 -6.47
CA ALA A 494 -21.87 12.68 -5.20
C ALA A 494 -20.96 13.92 -5.37
N THR A 495 -19.93 13.85 -6.21
CA THR A 495 -19.07 15.00 -6.52
C THR A 495 -19.83 16.12 -7.22
N ALA A 496 -20.59 15.80 -8.28
CA ALA A 496 -21.36 16.81 -9.02
C ALA A 496 -22.47 17.42 -8.15
N TRP A 497 -23.14 16.59 -7.34
CA TRP A 497 -24.14 17.05 -6.40
C TRP A 497 -23.54 17.96 -5.33
N VAL A 498 -22.40 17.61 -4.74
CA VAL A 498 -21.73 18.44 -3.73
C VAL A 498 -21.27 19.78 -4.30
N THR A 499 -20.75 19.81 -5.52
CA THR A 499 -20.42 21.07 -6.20
C THR A 499 -21.65 21.97 -6.31
N GLY A 500 -22.78 21.44 -6.81
CA GLY A 500 -24.02 22.21 -6.91
C GLY A 500 -24.59 22.63 -5.55
N TYR A 501 -24.44 21.80 -4.52
CA TYR A 501 -24.83 22.14 -3.15
C TYR A 501 -24.01 23.33 -2.62
N LEU A 502 -22.69 23.30 -2.79
CA LEU A 502 -21.79 24.38 -2.37
C LEU A 502 -22.01 25.69 -3.16
N ASP A 503 -22.41 25.60 -4.43
CA ASP A 503 -22.73 26.78 -5.25
C ASP A 503 -24.06 27.43 -4.86
N ALA A 504 -24.96 26.68 -4.21
CA ALA A 504 -26.24 27.17 -3.69
C ALA A 504 -26.14 27.76 -2.27
N VAL A 505 -25.00 27.60 -1.59
CA VAL A 505 -24.78 28.18 -0.27
C VAL A 505 -24.71 29.72 -0.39
N PRO A 506 -25.40 30.49 0.48
CA PRO A 506 -25.35 31.94 0.47
C PRO A 506 -23.93 32.51 0.51
N ALA A 507 -23.70 33.58 -0.25
CA ALA A 507 -22.38 34.20 -0.38
C ALA A 507 -21.88 34.89 0.90
N ASP A 508 -22.69 35.00 1.95
CA ASP A 508 -22.34 35.53 3.27
C ASP A 508 -22.13 34.43 4.32
N ALA A 509 -22.36 33.15 3.98
CA ALA A 509 -22.13 32.04 4.89
C ALA A 509 -20.63 31.79 5.08
N GLU A 510 -20.18 31.83 6.33
CA GLU A 510 -18.80 31.54 6.74
C GLU A 510 -18.62 30.05 7.12
N PHE A 511 -19.71 29.42 7.57
CA PHE A 511 -19.72 28.02 8.02
C PHE A 511 -20.82 27.23 7.33
N LEU A 512 -20.53 25.96 7.07
CA LEU A 512 -21.49 24.99 6.55
C LEU A 512 -22.08 24.19 7.73
N ASP A 513 -23.40 24.20 7.86
CA ASP A 513 -24.09 23.35 8.84
C ASP A 513 -23.99 21.88 8.41
N LYS A 514 -23.44 21.07 9.31
CA LYS A 514 -23.15 19.66 9.06
C LYS A 514 -24.42 18.81 9.01
N ASP A 515 -25.40 19.14 9.85
CA ASP A 515 -26.65 18.39 9.93
C ASP A 515 -27.56 18.70 8.73
N ASP A 516 -27.57 19.96 8.28
CA ASP A 516 -28.26 20.36 7.05
C ASP A 516 -27.63 19.71 5.80
N PHE A 517 -26.29 19.70 5.70
CA PHE A 517 -25.61 19.02 4.60
C PHE A 517 -25.89 17.51 4.60
N LYS A 518 -25.90 16.88 5.79
CA LYS A 518 -26.21 15.45 5.95
C LYS A 518 -27.66 15.14 5.55
N ALA A 519 -28.61 15.98 5.94
CA ALA A 519 -30.01 15.84 5.56
C ALA A 519 -30.20 16.01 4.05
N ALA A 520 -29.53 16.99 3.45
CA ALA A 520 -29.57 17.23 2.01
C ALA A 520 -28.95 16.08 1.19
N ALA A 521 -27.82 15.53 1.65
CA ALA A 521 -27.18 14.37 1.01
C ALA A 521 -28.08 13.13 1.04
N ALA A 522 -28.74 12.88 2.17
CA ALA A 522 -29.69 11.78 2.30
C ALA A 522 -30.92 11.97 1.39
N ALA A 523 -31.44 13.20 1.28
CA ALA A 523 -32.55 13.53 0.37
C ALA A 523 -32.17 13.37 -1.11
N ALA A 524 -30.90 13.58 -1.46
CA ALA A 524 -30.35 13.35 -2.79
C ALA A 524 -29.95 11.89 -3.06
N GLY A 525 -30.15 10.98 -2.10
CA GLY A 525 -29.84 9.55 -2.25
C GLY A 525 -28.35 9.21 -2.11
N HIS A 526 -27.53 10.09 -1.52
CA HIS A 526 -26.12 9.85 -1.30
C HIS A 526 -25.83 9.31 0.11
N ASP A 527 -24.98 8.28 0.18
CA ASP A 527 -24.42 7.82 1.46
C ASP A 527 -23.57 8.93 2.10
N TRP A 528 -23.71 9.07 3.41
CA TRP A 528 -23.06 10.13 4.18
C TRP A 528 -21.53 10.13 4.01
N ALA A 529 -20.89 8.95 4.05
CA ALA A 529 -19.44 8.87 3.93
C ALA A 529 -18.98 9.29 2.53
N VAL A 530 -19.76 8.95 1.49
CA VAL A 530 -19.48 9.32 0.11
C VAL A 530 -19.65 10.83 -0.11
N ALA A 531 -20.77 11.41 0.33
CA ALA A 531 -21.02 12.85 0.22
C ALA A 531 -19.99 13.69 1.00
N ARG A 532 -19.63 13.26 2.21
CA ARG A 532 -18.61 13.94 3.03
C ARG A 532 -17.21 13.87 2.40
N ASN A 533 -16.83 12.71 1.86
CA ASN A 533 -15.54 12.59 1.17
C ASN A 533 -15.49 13.46 -0.09
N ALA A 534 -16.59 13.50 -0.86
CA ALA A 534 -16.73 14.40 -2.00
C ALA A 534 -16.60 15.87 -1.57
N LEU A 535 -17.22 16.27 -0.46
CA LEU A 535 -17.12 17.60 0.12
C LEU A 535 -15.68 18.01 0.46
N HIS A 536 -14.94 17.17 1.18
CA HIS A 536 -13.55 17.48 1.51
C HIS A 536 -12.63 17.47 0.28
N SER A 537 -12.92 16.64 -0.72
CA SER A 537 -12.13 16.60 -1.96
C SER A 537 -12.26 17.85 -2.82
N THR A 538 -13.25 18.72 -2.56
CA THR A 538 -13.40 20.00 -3.27
C THR A 538 -12.36 21.05 -2.87
N GLY A 539 -11.72 20.91 -1.70
CA GLY A 539 -10.85 21.94 -1.13
C GLY A 539 -11.58 23.19 -0.62
N ARG A 540 -12.90 23.30 -0.79
CA ARG A 540 -13.72 24.46 -0.40
C ARG A 540 -14.20 24.42 1.07
N ILE A 541 -13.87 23.37 1.81
CA ILE A 541 -14.30 23.17 3.20
C ILE A 541 -13.12 22.74 4.06
N GLU A 542 -12.87 23.50 5.13
CA GLU A 542 -11.91 23.20 6.17
C GLU A 542 -12.63 22.83 7.47
N SER A 543 -12.13 21.83 8.18
CA SER A 543 -12.61 21.51 9.51
C SER A 543 -11.82 22.31 10.55
N VAL A 544 -12.49 23.19 11.30
CA VAL A 544 -11.86 24.07 12.30
C VAL A 544 -12.54 23.92 13.67
N PRO A 545 -11.85 24.24 14.79
CA PRO A 545 -12.50 24.35 16.08
C PRO A 545 -13.53 25.50 16.08
N PRO A 546 -14.62 25.40 16.85
CA PRO A 546 -15.60 26.48 16.96
C PRO A 546 -14.97 27.74 17.55
N PRO A 547 -15.39 28.94 17.12
CA PRO A 547 -15.01 30.19 17.76
C PRO A 547 -15.35 30.12 19.25
N SER A 548 -14.43 30.61 20.09
CA SER A 548 -14.53 30.51 21.55
C SER A 548 -15.88 31.00 22.07
N GLY A 549 -16.73 30.09 22.56
CA GLY A 549 -17.91 30.45 23.36
C GLY A 549 -19.18 29.60 23.20
N SER A 550 -19.33 28.73 22.19
CA SER A 550 -20.62 28.02 21.98
C SER A 550 -20.57 26.48 21.98
N LEU A 551 -19.39 25.87 21.80
CA LEU A 551 -19.23 24.42 21.69
C LEU A 551 -17.92 23.95 22.35
N SER A 552 -17.79 22.65 22.63
CA SER A 552 -16.58 22.08 23.22
C SER A 552 -15.38 22.28 22.28
N ARG A 553 -14.15 22.44 22.83
CA ARG A 553 -12.91 22.47 22.00
C ARG A 553 -12.70 21.19 21.17
N ARG A 554 -13.46 20.12 21.44
CA ARG A 554 -13.46 18.87 20.68
C ARG A 554 -14.45 18.85 19.52
N ASP A 555 -15.40 19.78 19.48
CA ASP A 555 -16.33 19.89 18.36
C ASP A 555 -15.61 20.52 17.17
N ARG A 556 -15.98 20.11 15.96
CA ARG A 556 -15.36 20.55 14.71
C ARG A 556 -16.45 21.09 13.81
N ILE A 557 -16.32 22.35 13.43
CA ILE A 557 -17.23 23.01 12.48
C ILE A 557 -16.58 23.05 11.09
N TRP A 558 -17.40 23.19 10.05
CA TRP A 558 -16.94 23.25 8.68
C TRP A 558 -16.93 24.70 8.21
N ARG A 559 -15.72 25.27 8.07
CA ARG A 559 -15.50 26.62 7.53
C ARG A 559 -15.41 26.54 6.02
N ILE A 560 -16.08 27.46 5.34
CA ILE A 560 -16.03 27.57 3.87
C ILE A 560 -14.75 28.32 3.49
N VAL A 561 -13.87 27.66 2.76
CA VAL A 561 -12.62 28.26 2.25
C VAL A 561 -12.91 28.93 0.91
N ARG A 562 -12.67 30.23 0.83
CA ARG A 562 -12.90 31.02 -0.39
C ARG A 562 -11.57 31.31 -1.09
N PRO A 563 -11.56 31.36 -2.43
CA PRO A 563 -10.34 31.62 -3.21
C PRO A 563 -9.65 32.94 -2.90
N ASP A 564 -10.35 33.92 -2.30
CA ASP A 564 -9.82 35.25 -2.02
C ASP A 564 -9.00 35.35 -0.71
N GLU A 565 -8.85 34.25 0.05
CA GLU A 565 -8.07 34.20 1.31
C GLU A 565 -6.65 33.61 1.15
N GLU A 566 -6.17 33.39 -0.08
CA GLU A 566 -4.82 32.83 -0.32
C GLU A 566 -3.66 33.84 -0.12
N SER A 567 -3.92 35.01 0.47
CA SER A 567 -2.89 35.99 0.82
C SER A 567 -3.24 36.81 2.07
N ALA A 568 -2.87 36.28 3.25
CA ALA A 568 -2.62 37.05 4.46
C ALA A 568 -1.61 36.32 5.37
#